data_AF-A0A662AJY1-F1
#
_entry.id   AF-A0A662AJY1-F1
#
_cell.length_a   1.000
_cell.length_b   1.000
_cell.length_c   1.000
_cell.angle_alpha   90.00
_cell.angle_beta   90.00
_cell.angle_gamma   90.00
#
_symmetry.space_group_name_H-M   'P 1'
#
loop_
_entity.id
_entity.type
_entity.pdbx_description
1 polymer ?
#
loop_
_entity_poly.entity_id
_entity_poly.type
_entity_poly.pdbx_seq_one_letter_code
_entity_poly.pdbx_strand_id
1 'polypeptide(L)'
;MELYSKSRIEGSFKGWTGRGTYELVNGQIWVQTNYKYKYSHSFQPLTQIWKNGSRFFLGVEGMKDKIEVRRTPTDYQSPHIN
;
A
#
# COMPACT_ATOMS: atom_id res chain seq x y z
N MET A 1 -5.09 -13.64 -10.27
CA MET A 1 -4.60 -12.93 -9.08
C MET A 1 -4.84 -13.81 -7.87
N GLU A 2 -3.85 -13.94 -7.00
CA GLU A 2 -3.93 -14.72 -5.76
C GLU A 2 -3.67 -13.83 -4.54
N LEU A 3 -4.29 -14.16 -3.41
CA LEU A 3 -4.03 -13.46 -2.15
C LEU A 3 -2.63 -13.84 -1.65
N TYR A 4 -1.74 -12.86 -1.51
CA TYR A 4 -0.38 -13.05 -1.03
C TYR A 4 -0.24 -12.78 0.47
N SER A 5 -0.91 -11.74 0.96
CA SER A 5 -0.88 -11.39 2.37
C SER A 5 -2.13 -10.61 2.76
N LYS A 6 -2.51 -10.70 4.04
CA LYS A 6 -3.61 -9.94 4.65
C LYS A 6 -3.10 -9.34 5.96
N SER A 7 -3.33 -8.05 6.17
CA SER A 7 -2.87 -7.31 7.34
C SER A 7 -3.73 -6.05 7.56
N ARG A 8 -3.20 -5.05 8.25
CA ARG A 8 -3.74 -3.69 8.36
C ARG A 8 -2.65 -2.68 7.99
N ILE A 9 -3.05 -1.51 7.48
CA ILE A 9 -2.15 -0.35 7.40
C ILE A 9 -1.77 0.04 8.82
N GLU A 10 -0.50 0.35 9.02
CA GLU A 10 -0.02 0.97 10.24
C GLU A 10 -0.41 2.46 10.25
N GLY A 11 -1.19 2.86 11.24
CA GLY A 11 -1.65 4.25 11.40
C GLY A 11 -2.71 4.69 10.39
N SER A 12 -2.60 5.93 9.89
CA SER A 12 -3.62 6.57 9.05
C SER A 12 -3.43 6.29 7.57
N PHE A 13 -4.50 5.87 6.89
CA PHE A 13 -4.57 5.83 5.44
C PHE A 13 -5.28 7.06 4.90
N LYS A 14 -4.62 7.80 3.99
CA LYS A 14 -5.13 9.05 3.38
C LYS A 14 -5.53 8.88 1.90
N GLY A 15 -5.64 7.63 1.44
CA GLY A 15 -5.95 7.32 0.05
C GLY A 15 -4.73 7.08 -0.84
N TRP A 16 -4.98 7.07 -2.16
CA TRP A 16 -3.96 6.94 -3.19
C TRP A 16 -3.40 8.33 -3.53
N THR A 17 -2.09 8.49 -3.47
CA THR A 17 -1.41 9.79 -3.61
C THR A 17 -0.46 9.83 -4.81
N GLY A 18 -0.47 8.80 -5.66
CA GLY A 18 0.45 8.62 -6.78
C GLY A 18 1.87 8.20 -6.40
N ARG A 19 2.29 8.48 -5.15
CA ARG A 19 3.60 8.14 -4.58
C ARG A 19 3.50 7.61 -3.14
N GLY A 20 2.38 6.99 -2.81
CA GLY A 20 2.09 6.52 -1.46
C GLY A 20 3.04 5.42 -1.00
N THR A 21 3.48 5.50 0.25
CA THR A 21 4.17 4.42 0.95
C THR A 21 3.23 3.90 2.03
N TYR A 22 3.04 2.59 2.07
CA TYR A 22 2.08 1.92 2.95
C TYR A 22 2.84 0.89 3.79
N GLU A 23 3.03 1.24 5.06
CA GLU A 23 3.51 0.32 6.08
C GLU A 23 2.35 -0.49 6.62
N LEU A 24 2.57 -1.79 6.79
CA LEU A 24 1.60 -2.72 7.34
C LEU A 24 2.08 -3.17 8.72
N VAL A 25 1.13 -3.47 9.61
CA VAL A 25 1.43 -3.89 11.01
C VAL A 25 2.27 -5.18 11.12
N ASN A 26 2.50 -5.90 10.02
CA ASN A 26 3.36 -7.07 9.95
C ASN A 26 4.79 -6.72 9.45
N GLY A 27 5.16 -5.44 9.42
CA GLY A 27 6.47 -4.93 9.01
C GLY A 27 6.71 -4.90 7.50
N GLN A 28 5.69 -5.18 6.68
CA GLN A 28 5.81 -5.06 5.23
C GLN A 28 5.60 -3.61 4.78
N ILE A 29 6.49 -3.12 3.90
CA ILE A 29 6.38 -1.79 3.31
C ILE A 29 6.14 -1.92 1.80
N TRP A 30 5.13 -1.18 1.32
CA TRP A 30 4.68 -1.21 -0.08
C TRP A 30 4.59 0.20 -0.66
N VAL A 31 5.21 0.41 -1.81
CA VAL A 31 5.21 1.72 -2.50
C VAL A 31 4.34 1.66 -3.74
N GLN A 32 3.44 2.63 -3.89
CA GLN A 32 2.62 2.82 -5.09
C GLN A 32 3.50 3.08 -6.31
N THR A 33 3.21 2.39 -7.41
CA THR A 33 3.99 2.50 -8.66
C THR A 33 3.23 3.14 -9.81
N ASN A 34 1.92 3.34 -9.66
CA ASN A 34 1.06 3.96 -10.67
C ASN A 34 0.57 5.34 -10.23
N TYR A 35 0.41 6.26 -11.19
CA TYR A 35 -0.16 7.59 -10.94
C TYR A 35 -1.68 7.52 -10.78
N LYS A 36 -2.16 7.03 -9.63
CA LYS A 36 -3.58 7.04 -9.26
C LYS A 36 -3.78 7.88 -8.01
N TYR A 37 -4.73 8.80 -8.08
CA TYR A 37 -5.13 9.66 -6.97
C TYR A 37 -6.55 9.34 -6.54
N LYS A 38 -6.76 9.17 -5.25
CA LYS A 38 -8.10 8.99 -4.68
C LYS A 38 -8.05 9.29 -3.20
N TYR A 39 -8.83 10.27 -2.77
CA TYR A 39 -8.92 10.62 -1.35
C TYR A 39 -9.72 9.57 -0.58
N SER A 40 -9.24 9.28 0.64
CA SER A 40 -9.94 8.48 1.64
C SER A 40 -9.34 8.82 3.00
N HIS A 41 -10.04 8.51 4.08
CA HIS A 41 -9.48 8.64 5.41
C HIS A 41 -9.98 7.50 6.29
N SER A 42 -9.06 6.64 6.72
CA SER A 42 -9.34 5.51 7.59
C SER A 42 -8.16 5.27 8.54
N PHE A 43 -8.44 4.88 9.78
CA PHE A 43 -7.43 4.50 10.75
C PHE A 43 -7.27 2.98 10.79
N GLN A 44 -6.05 2.51 10.55
CA GLN A 44 -5.67 1.09 10.49
C GLN A 44 -6.59 0.21 9.62
N PRO A 45 -6.99 0.60 8.40
CA PRO A 45 -7.90 -0.19 7.57
C PRO A 45 -7.34 -1.59 7.26
N LEU A 46 -8.22 -2.58 7.07
CA LEU A 46 -7.81 -3.89 6.58
C LEU A 46 -7.18 -3.79 5.19
N THR A 47 -6.11 -4.56 4.97
CA THR A 47 -5.39 -4.58 3.70
C THR A 47 -5.18 -5.99 3.20
N GLN A 48 -5.08 -6.08 1.87
CA GLN A 48 -4.75 -7.31 1.17
C GLN A 48 -3.72 -7.00 0.10
N ILE A 49 -2.63 -7.76 0.11
CA ILE A 49 -1.68 -7.81 -0.99
C ILE A 49 -2.08 -8.95 -1.89
N TRP A 50 -2.26 -8.64 -3.17
CA TRP A 50 -2.55 -9.58 -4.23
C TRP A 50 -1.33 -9.71 -5.13
N LYS A 51 -1.04 -10.93 -5.59
CA LYS A 51 0.02 -11.20 -6.54
C LYS A 51 -0.58 -11.59 -7.90
N ASN A 52 0.03 -11.07 -8.97
CA ASN A 52 -0.29 -11.42 -10.36
C ASN A 52 1.02 -11.60 -11.14
N GLY A 53 1.52 -12.83 -11.22
CA GLY A 53 2.86 -13.09 -11.76
C GLY A 53 3.93 -12.39 -10.91
N SER A 54 4.69 -11.48 -11.51
CA SER A 54 5.72 -10.67 -10.83
C SER A 54 5.20 -9.38 -10.20
N ARG A 55 3.92 -9.02 -10.44
CA ARG A 55 3.33 -7.76 -9.98
C ARG A 55 2.55 -7.95 -8.67
N PHE A 56 2.56 -6.91 -7.84
CA PHE A 56 1.79 -6.87 -6.60
C PHE A 56 0.76 -5.74 -6.62
N PHE A 57 -0.36 -5.97 -5.93
CA PHE A 57 -1.45 -5.02 -5.87
C PHE A 57 -1.96 -4.89 -4.44
N LEU A 58 -2.08 -3.65 -3.97
CA LEU A 58 -2.61 -3.34 -2.65
C LEU A 58 -4.11 -3.02 -2.77
N GLY A 59 -4.92 -3.77 -2.04
CA GLY A 59 -6.30 -3.44 -1.73
C GLY A 59 -6.42 -2.94 -0.30
N VAL A 60 -7.19 -1.87 -0.10
CA VAL A 60 -7.47 -1.29 1.22
C VAL A 60 -8.98 -1.23 1.41
N GLU A 61 -9.43 -1.59 2.61
CA GLU A 61 -10.83 -1.46 3.03
C GLU A 61 -11.38 -0.05 2.77
N GLY A 62 -12.60 0.04 2.23
CA GLY A 62 -13.21 1.31 1.81
C GLY A 62 -12.73 1.81 0.44
N MET A 63 -11.69 1.22 -0.16
CA MET A 63 -11.28 1.51 -1.53
C MET A 63 -11.85 0.50 -2.51
N LYS A 64 -12.55 0.99 -3.53
CA LYS A 64 -13.04 0.17 -4.65
C LYS A 64 -11.90 -0.37 -5.52
N ASP A 65 -10.77 0.33 -5.56
CA ASP A 65 -9.68 0.08 -6.48
C ASP A 65 -8.51 -0.61 -5.77
N LYS A 66 -7.87 -1.56 -6.44
CA LYS A 66 -6.53 -2.04 -6.08
C LYS A 66 -5.49 -1.26 -6.88
N ILE A 67 -4.37 -0.90 -6.26
CA ILE A 67 -3.27 -0.18 -6.94
C ILE A 67 -2.04 -1.06 -7.04
N GLU A 68 -1.27 -0.90 -8.11
CA GLU A 68 -0.01 -1.62 -8.28
C GLU A 68 1.03 -1.06 -7.32
N VAL A 69 1.68 -1.96 -6.58
CA VAL A 69 2.69 -1.64 -5.58
C VAL A 69 3.93 -2.48 -5.78
N ARG A 70 5.06 -1.99 -5.28
CA ARG A 70 6.31 -2.76 -5.17
C ARG A 70 6.69 -2.87 -3.70
N ARG A 71 7.16 -4.06 -3.32
CA ARG A 71 7.71 -4.27 -1.98
C ARG A 71 9.03 -3.53 -1.86
N THR A 72 9.23 -2.80 -0.77
CA THR A 72 10.53 -2.25 -0.42
C THR A 72 11.15 -3.03 0.72
N PRO A 73 12.48 -3.09 0.81
CA PRO A 73 13.16 -3.47 2.03
C PRO A 73 12.74 -2.58 3.21
N THR A 74 12.76 -3.12 4.42
CA THR A 74 12.23 -2.50 5.65
C THR A 74 12.98 -1.22 6.08
N ASP A 75 14.14 -0.94 5.49
CA ASP A 75 14.99 0.24 5.72
C ASP A 75 14.74 1.40 4.74
N TYR A 76 13.64 1.38 3.97
CA TYR A 76 13.29 2.47 3.06
C TYR A 76 12.87 3.75 3.81
N GLN A 77 13.86 4.49 4.29
CA GLN A 77 13.72 5.90 4.65
C GLN A 77 13.34 6.65 3.37
N SER A 78 12.13 7.20 3.31
CA SER A 78 11.76 8.13 2.24
C SER A 78 12.86 9.19 2.15
N PRO A 79 13.40 9.51 0.96
CA PRO A 79 14.39 10.58 0.86
C PRO A 79 13.71 11.85 1.37
N HIS A 80 14.10 12.28 2.57
CA HIS A 80 13.77 13.59 3.10
C HIS A 80 14.34 14.59 2.10
N ILE A 81 13.46 15.19 1.30
CA ILE A 81 13.82 16.30 0.43
C ILE A 81 14.00 17.48 1.39
N ASN A 82 15.26 17.88 1.60
CA ASN A 82 15.63 19.12 2.29
C ASN A 82 15.08 20.35 1.57
#